data_AF-A0A368GVY0-F1
#
_entry.id   AF-A0A368GVY0-F1
#
_cell.length_a   1.000
_cell.length_b   1.000
_cell.length_c   1.000
_cell.angle_alpha   90.00
_cell.angle_beta   90.00
_cell.angle_gamma   90.00
#
_symmetry.space_group_name_H-M   'P 1'
#
loop_
_entity.id
_entity.type
_entity.pdbx_description
1 polymer ?
#
loop_
_entity_poly.entity_id
_entity_poly.type
_entity_poly.pdbx_seq_one_letter_code
_entity_poly.pdbx_strand_id
1 'polypeptide(L)'
;MKMIFKLIQKPSNYKKLNLLQDLLGRGNFCNVYKGIYNRPPDEKIVVAVKICHEGSASRGFQETKEARDQMLSEAQMMSYYVHSHVIE
;
A
#
# COMPACT_ATOMS: atom_id res chain seq x y z
N MET A 1 -6.61 -8.04 -9.76
CA MET A 1 -5.35 -7.56 -9.14
C MET A 1 -5.71 -7.12 -7.73
N LYS A 2 -5.15 -7.75 -6.70
CA LYS A 2 -5.52 -7.51 -5.29
C LYS A 2 -4.76 -6.28 -4.76
N MET A 3 -5.37 -5.34 -4.04
CA MET A 3 -4.66 -4.20 -3.44
C MET A 3 -4.51 -4.43 -1.95
N ILE A 4 -3.31 -4.82 -1.54
CA ILE A 4 -2.97 -4.86 -0.11
C ILE A 4 -2.42 -3.49 0.27
N PHE A 5 -3.20 -2.74 1.05
CA PHE A 5 -2.74 -1.52 1.70
C PHE A 5 -1.76 -1.89 2.81
N LYS A 6 -0.48 -1.59 2.62
CA LYS A 6 0.52 -1.69 3.66
C LYS A 6 1.27 -0.38 3.78
N LEU A 7 0.90 0.40 4.80
CA LEU A 7 1.86 1.29 5.46
C LEU A 7 3.04 0.42 5.88
N ILE A 8 4.22 0.74 5.39
CA ILE A 8 5.42 -0.07 5.58
C ILE A 8 5.78 -0.11 7.08
N GLN A 9 5.17 -1.03 7.82
CA GLN A 9 5.81 -1.74 8.92
C GLN A 9 6.02 -3.15 8.41
N LYS A 10 7.27 -3.45 8.05
CA LYS A 10 7.70 -4.68 7.39
C LYS A 10 7.18 -5.92 8.12
N PRO A 11 6.38 -6.78 7.48
CA PRO A 11 6.31 -8.18 7.82
C PRO A 11 7.20 -8.95 6.85
N SER A 12 7.72 -10.05 7.35
CA SER A 12 8.65 -11.01 6.73
C SER A 12 8.18 -11.65 5.41
N ASN A 13 6.97 -11.37 4.92
CA ASN A 13 6.30 -12.12 3.85
C ASN A 13 6.29 -11.44 2.46
N TYR A 14 6.92 -10.28 2.30
CA TYR A 14 7.00 -9.61 0.98
C TYR A 14 8.38 -9.79 0.36
N LYS A 15 8.39 -10.06 -0.95
CA LYS A 15 9.62 -9.93 -1.74
C LYS A 15 10.03 -8.45 -1.80
N LYS A 16 11.34 -8.19 -1.83
CA LYS A 16 11.91 -6.84 -2.00
C LYS A 16 11.32 -6.18 -3.27
N LEU A 17 10.64 -5.05 -3.11
CA LEU A 17 10.12 -4.23 -4.21
C LEU A 17 11.26 -3.43 -4.86
N ASN A 18 11.24 -3.33 -6.19
CA ASN A 18 12.08 -2.41 -6.94
C ASN A 18 11.29 -1.14 -7.26
N LEU A 19 11.49 -0.09 -6.46
CA LEU A 19 10.71 1.16 -6.53
C LEU A 19 10.83 1.91 -7.87
N LEU A 20 11.77 1.57 -8.75
CA LEU A 20 11.87 2.19 -10.08
C LEU A 20 11.11 1.40 -11.15
N GLN A 21 11.18 0.07 -11.10
CA GLN A 21 10.61 -0.80 -12.13
C GLN A 21 9.17 -1.22 -11.82
N ASP A 22 8.80 -1.28 -10.54
CA ASP A 22 7.49 -1.74 -10.11
C ASP A 22 6.45 -0.61 -10.01
N LEU A 23 6.80 0.63 -10.36
CA LEU A 23 5.86 1.76 -10.24
C LEU A 23 4.67 1.58 -11.19
N LEU A 24 3.48 1.49 -10.62
CA LEU A 24 2.20 1.41 -11.34
C LEU A 24 1.57 2.79 -11.52
N GLY A 25 1.76 3.69 -10.55
CA GLY A 25 1.19 5.03 -10.60
C GLY A 25 1.66 5.95 -9.49
N ARG A 26 1.55 7.26 -9.72
CA ARG A 26 1.85 8.31 -8.75
C ARG A 26 0.57 9.04 -8.38
N GLY A 27 0.33 9.18 -7.08
CA GLY A 27 -0.72 10.03 -6.53
C GLY A 27 -0.15 11.23 -5.81
N ASN A 28 -1.02 12.09 -5.31
CA ASN A 28 -0.63 13.32 -4.61
C ASN A 28 0.19 13.04 -3.34
N PHE A 29 -0.22 12.02 -2.58
CA PHE A 29 0.39 11.67 -1.28
C PHE A 29 1.05 10.29 -1.23
N CYS A 30 0.77 9.43 -2.21
CA CYS A 30 1.24 8.05 -2.20
C CYS A 30 1.52 7.56 -3.63
N ASN A 31 2.49 6.67 -3.78
CA ASN A 31 2.79 5.96 -5.03
C ASN A 31 2.33 4.52 -4.91
N VAL A 32 1.89 3.94 -6.03
CA VAL A 32 1.44 2.56 -6.10
C VAL A 32 2.46 1.74 -6.88
N TYR A 33 2.86 0.59 -6.33
CA TYR A 33 3.84 -0.30 -6.92
C TYR A 33 3.28 -1.71 -7.07
N LYS A 34 3.79 -2.48 -8.03
CA LYS A 34 3.51 -3.90 -8.19
C LYS A 34 4.31 -4.67 -7.16
N GLY A 35 3.63 -5.45 -6.33
CA GLY A 35 4.24 -6.32 -5.33
C GLY A 35 3.88 -7.78 -5.56
N ILE A 36 4.61 -8.66 -4.89
CA ILE A 36 4.26 -10.07 -4.74
C ILE A 36 4.09 -10.34 -3.25
N TYR A 37 2.90 -10.82 -2.88
CA TYR A 37 2.57 -11.27 -1.54
C TYR A 37 2.63 -12.79 -1.49
N ASN A 38 3.49 -13.34 -0.62
CA ASN A 38 3.57 -14.77 -0.38
C ASN A 38 2.60 -15.12 0.75
N ARG A 39 1.44 -15.70 0.40
CA ARG A 39 0.46 -16.22 1.35
C ARG A 39 0.81 -17.68 1.65
N PRO A 40 1.10 -18.05 2.92
CA PRO A 40 1.31 -19.45 3.27
C PRO A 40 0.09 -20.31 2.91
N PRO A 41 0.26 -21.57 2.47
CA PRO A 41 1.52 -22.34 2.50
C PRO A 41 2.47 -22.15 1.30
N ASP A 42 2.04 -21.65 0.13
CA ASP A 42 2.97 -21.31 -0.98
C ASP A 42 2.32 -20.47 -2.11
N GLU A 43 1.23 -19.76 -1.81
CA GLU A 43 0.49 -19.00 -2.82
C GLU A 43 1.15 -17.63 -3.05
N LYS A 44 1.54 -17.36 -4.31
CA LYS A 44 2.10 -16.07 -4.73
C LYS A 44 1.03 -15.23 -5.41
N ILE A 45 0.67 -14.14 -4.76
CA ILE A 45 -0.36 -13.23 -5.25
C ILE A 45 0.30 -11.94 -5.75
N VAL A 46 0.02 -11.56 -6.99
CA VAL A 46 0.40 -10.24 -7.51
C VAL A 46 -0.53 -9.19 -6.91
N VAL A 47 0.06 -8.21 -6.24
CA VAL A 47 -0.65 -7.16 -5.52
C VAL A 47 -0.25 -5.77 -5.99
N ALA A 48 -1.10 -4.78 -5.77
CA ALA A 48 -0.71 -3.38 -5.80
C ALA A 48 -0.46 -2.90 -4.36
N VAL A 49 0.69 -2.26 -4.15
CA VAL A 49 1.19 -1.77 -2.87
C VAL A 49 1.20 -0.25 -2.90
N LYS A 50 0.32 0.38 -2.12
CA LYS A 50 0.24 1.84 -1.97
C LYS A 50 1.17 2.28 -0.85
N ILE A 51 2.18 3.09 -1.17
CA ILE A 51 3.21 3.60 -0.25
C ILE A 51 3.10 5.12 -0.21
N CYS A 52 2.86 5.70 0.97
CA CYS A 52 2.80 7.15 1.11
C CYS A 52 4.18 7.78 1.18
N HIS A 53 4.26 9.01 0.67
CA HIS A 53 5.49 9.79 0.69
C HIS A 53 5.83 10.13 2.15
N GLU A 54 7.11 10.03 2.50
CA GLU A 54 7.56 10.51 3.81
C GLU A 54 7.37 12.03 3.89
N GLY A 55 6.95 12.51 5.06
CA GLY A 55 6.77 13.94 5.32
C GLY A 55 8.05 14.68 5.00
N SER A 56 8.05 15.41 3.89
CA SER A 56 9.16 16.29 3.52
C SER A 56 9.06 17.52 4.40
N ALA A 57 10.15 17.97 5.03
CA ALA A 57 10.13 19.20 5.83
C ALA A 57 9.61 20.44 5.06
N SER A 58 9.59 20.38 3.73
CA SER A 58 9.14 21.43 2.81
C SER A 58 7.67 21.33 2.37
N ARG A 59 6.98 20.20 2.55
CA ARG A 59 5.55 20.03 2.22
C ARG A 59 4.80 19.82 3.53
N GLY A 60 3.83 20.69 3.81
CA GLY A 60 3.17 20.82 5.12
C GLY A 60 3.09 19.50 5.88
N PHE A 61 3.85 19.41 6.98
CA PHE A 61 3.89 18.24 7.86
C PHE A 61 2.48 17.79 8.27
N GLN A 62 1.58 18.77 8.48
CA GLN A 62 0.18 18.57 8.82
C GLN A 62 -0.62 17.89 7.69
N GLU A 63 -0.48 18.34 6.44
CA GLU A 63 -1.17 17.75 5.28
C GLU A 63 -0.73 16.29 5.06
N THR A 64 0.56 16.01 5.22
CA THR A 64 1.08 14.64 5.08
C THR A 64 0.58 13.73 6.20
N LYS A 65 0.46 14.26 7.42
CA LYS A 65 -0.10 13.54 8.57
C LYS A 65 -1.58 13.22 8.34
N GLU A 66 -2.37 14.19 7.89
CA GLU A 66 -3.79 13.98 7.58
C GLU A 66 -3.99 12.97 6.44
N ALA A 67 -3.21 13.05 5.37
CA ALA A 67 -3.25 12.08 4.29
C ALA A 67 -2.92 10.65 4.76
N ARG A 68 -1.95 10.52 5.68
CA ARG A 68 -1.61 9.23 6.30
C ARG A 68 -2.76 8.70 7.16
N ASP A 69 -3.36 9.55 7.98
CA ASP A 69 -4.45 9.17 8.88
C ASP A 69 -5.72 8.79 8.08
N GLN A 70 -6.01 9.49 6.98
CA GLN A 70 -7.03 9.10 6.01
C GLN A 70 -6.75 7.74 5.38
N MET A 71 -5.50 7.47 4.97
CA MET A 71 -5.15 6.17 4.39
C MET A 71 -5.30 5.03 5.42
N LEU A 72 -4.96 5.27 6.68
CA LEU A 72 -5.19 4.30 7.76
C LEU A 72 -6.67 3.99 7.94
N SER A 73 -7.52 5.00 7.91
CA SER A 73 -8.97 4.85 7.99
C SER A 73 -9.53 4.05 6.79
N GLU A 74 -9.07 4.36 5.57
CA GLU A 74 -9.42 3.61 4.34
C GLU A 74 -9.03 2.13 4.47
N ALA A 75 -7.79 1.86 4.86
CA ALA A 75 -7.27 0.49 5.01
C ALA A 75 -8.03 -0.28 6.11
N GLN A 76 -8.34 0.37 7.23
CA GLN A 76 -9.13 -0.23 8.31
C GLN A 76 -10.52 -0.61 7.81
N MET A 77 -11.23 0.31 7.14
CA MET A 77 -12.55 0.03 6.57
C MET A 77 -12.50 -1.15 5.59
N MET A 78 -11.54 -1.14 4.67
CA MET A 78 -11.39 -2.20 3.66
C MET A 78 -11.07 -3.57 4.27
N SER A 79 -10.39 -3.62 5.42
CA SER A 79 -10.05 -4.89 6.08
C SER A 79 -11.26 -5.72 6.54
N TYR A 80 -12.44 -5.10 6.68
CA TYR A 80 -13.66 -5.78 7.12
C TYR A 80 -14.49 -6.35 5.97
N TYR A 81 -14.22 -5.98 4.71
CA TYR A 81 -15.04 -6.36 3.57
C TYR A 81 -14.32 -7.39 2.70
N VAL A 82 -14.91 -8.59 2.61
CA VAL A 82 -14.47 -9.64 1.67
C VAL A 82 -15.65 -9.99 0.76
N HIS A 83 -15.56 -9.57 -0.51
CA HIS A 83 -16.61 -9.83 -1.49
C HIS A 83 -16.00 -9.94 -2.90
N SER A 84 -16.59 -10.74 -3.78
CA SER A 84 -16.07 -11.02 -5.14
C SER A 84 -15.89 -9.76 -6.02
N HIS A 85 -16.60 -8.69 -5.70
CA HIS A 85 -16.57 -7.40 -6.41
C HIS A 85 -15.96 -6.26 -5.57
N VAL A 86 -15.37 -6.58 -4.43
CA VAL A 86 -14.64 -5.63 -3.57
C VAL A 86 -13.17 -6.00 -3.61
N ILE A 87 -12.31 -4.97 -3.62
CA ILE A 87 -10.87 -5.16 -3.71
C ILE A 87 -10.36 -5.67 -2.35
N GLU A 88 -9.72 -6.85 -2.38
CA GLU A 88 -8.99 -7.47 -1.28
C GLU A 88 -7.50 -7.08 -1.32
#